data_AF-A0A8J6YJZ7-F1
#
_entry.id   AF-A0A8J6YJZ7-F1
#
_cell.length_a   1.000
_cell.length_b   1.000
_cell.length_c   1.000
_cell.angle_alpha   90.00
_cell.angle_beta   90.00
_cell.angle_gamma   90.00
#
_symmetry.space_group_name_H-M   'P 1'
#
loop_
_entity.id
_entity.type
_entity.pdbx_description
1 polymer ?
#
loop_
_entity_poly.entity_id
_entity_poly.type
_entity_poly.pdbx_seq_one_letter_code
_entity_poly.pdbx_strand_id
1 'polypeptide(L)'
;MAKDIRISCPLNGKLVPLNSINDPVFASGAMGRGIAVQEPKGQVLAPFDGEITVFFPTGHAIGLKSDDGIELLIHVGMDTVKMNGEGFTPKKEAGDKIKKGDILLEFSPDAIKKAGYETTTPVVVTNHADFGDITIELDGQSITAKAPAEEAASAGPVEDDDVIKQFAGLPDAERVAKSIMHYVGGPDNVRTAEHCATRLRLIVNDKSKIQEKKIENIEGVKGQFFAAQQYQIICGTGFVDKVTEEFIKLKPSLAGGGGKEAAYAEMSLMQKISRTLGDVFVPIIPVLVATGLFMGARGAILSLGSEWDPNFLLMTQVLTDTAFAFLPALVCWSTMNKFGGTAVIGIVLGLMLVFPGLPNAYVVGGAAAEIAEKGLTWVEASALPEYAGKTPIPLDLGFVTIPLVGYQGSVLPALVLGIFAAKFQQFLKTFIPDMIDLIVTPFLTLTVS
;
A
#
# COMPACT_ATOMS: atom_id res chain seq x y z
N MET A 1 20.89 31.12 14.95
CA MET A 1 19.47 31.08 15.34
C MET A 1 18.65 31.07 14.08
N ALA A 2 17.64 30.22 13.99
CA ALA A 2 16.69 30.23 12.88
C ALA A 2 15.97 31.59 12.83
N LYS A 3 15.65 32.07 11.64
CA LYS A 3 15.05 33.40 11.44
C LYS A 3 13.56 33.33 11.78
N ASP A 4 13.07 34.23 12.62
CA ASP A 4 11.64 34.39 12.87
C ASP A 4 10.95 34.92 11.60
N ILE A 5 9.77 34.40 11.30
CA ILE A 5 9.02 34.78 10.10
C ILE A 5 7.63 35.31 10.45
N ARG A 6 7.17 36.24 9.62
CA ARG A 6 5.84 36.83 9.70
C ARG A 6 5.13 36.65 8.37
N ILE A 7 3.93 36.08 8.42
CA ILE A 7 3.14 35.73 7.25
C ILE A 7 1.77 36.38 7.38
N SER A 8 1.27 37.02 6.32
CA SER A 8 -0.11 37.49 6.31
C SER A 8 -1.06 36.30 6.19
N CYS A 9 -2.12 36.27 6.99
CA CYS A 9 -3.08 35.18 6.99
C CYS A 9 -3.77 35.08 5.61
N PRO A 10 -3.80 33.91 4.97
CA PRO A 10 -4.40 33.75 3.65
C PRO A 10 -5.93 33.72 3.68
N LEU A 11 -6.56 33.70 4.86
CA LEU A 11 -8.02 33.74 5.01
C LEU A 11 -8.46 34.82 5.98
N ASN A 12 -9.60 35.43 5.70
CA ASN A 12 -10.32 36.25 6.66
C ASN A 12 -11.17 35.36 7.58
N GLY A 13 -11.04 35.51 8.89
CA GLY A 13 -11.80 34.76 9.90
C GLY A 13 -11.23 34.99 11.30
N LYS A 14 -11.57 34.12 12.25
CA LYS A 14 -11.04 34.17 13.62
C LYS A 14 -9.80 33.30 13.74
N LEU A 15 -8.65 33.90 14.06
CA LEU A 15 -7.42 33.13 14.29
C LEU A 15 -7.52 32.34 15.60
N VAL A 16 -7.16 31.07 15.57
CA VAL A 16 -7.06 30.20 16.75
C VAL A 16 -5.75 29.40 16.75
N PRO A 17 -5.20 29.05 17.93
CA PRO A 17 -4.04 28.17 18.01
C PRO A 17 -4.31 26.83 17.32
N LEU A 18 -3.32 26.30 16.60
CA LEU A 18 -3.48 25.04 15.88
C LEU A 18 -3.84 23.87 16.82
N ASN A 19 -3.32 23.83 18.04
CA ASN A 19 -3.61 22.80 19.04
C ASN A 19 -5.04 22.85 19.62
N SER A 20 -5.84 23.85 19.25
CA SER A 20 -7.21 24.03 19.75
C SER A 20 -8.28 23.43 18.83
N ILE A 21 -7.90 22.90 17.66
CA ILE A 21 -8.84 22.34 16.68
C ILE A 21 -9.02 20.83 16.86
N ASN A 22 -10.16 20.32 16.40
CA ASN A 22 -10.56 18.92 16.55
C ASN A 22 -10.00 18.01 15.44
N ASP A 23 -8.72 18.18 15.11
CA ASP A 23 -7.99 17.34 14.16
C ASP A 23 -6.63 16.95 14.75
N PRO A 24 -6.40 15.68 15.11
CA PRO A 24 -5.16 15.26 15.76
C PRO A 24 -3.88 15.47 14.93
N VAL A 25 -3.99 15.45 13.60
CA VAL A 25 -2.85 15.55 12.68
C VAL A 25 -2.34 16.99 12.63
N PHE A 26 -3.26 17.95 12.53
CA PHE A 26 -2.91 19.37 12.59
C PHE A 26 -2.64 19.84 14.02
N ALA A 27 -3.48 19.46 15.00
CA ALA A 27 -3.35 19.92 16.38
C ALA A 27 -2.05 19.48 17.06
N SER A 28 -1.47 18.35 16.64
CA SER A 28 -0.16 17.89 17.11
C SER A 28 1.02 18.65 16.50
N GLY A 29 0.80 19.45 15.44
CA GLY A 29 1.87 20.10 14.67
C GLY A 29 2.60 19.18 13.69
N ALA A 30 2.16 17.93 13.51
CA ALA A 30 2.83 16.95 12.64
C ALA A 30 2.91 17.38 11.17
N MET A 31 1.94 18.18 10.70
CA MET A 31 1.92 18.74 9.34
C MET A 31 2.65 20.07 9.20
N GLY A 32 3.15 20.62 10.30
CA GLY A 32 3.79 21.93 10.34
C GLY A 32 3.39 22.76 11.54
N ARG A 33 4.17 23.81 11.80
CA ARG A 33 3.82 24.85 12.80
C ARG A 33 3.00 25.94 12.12
N GLY A 34 1.96 26.41 12.81
CA GLY A 34 1.09 27.44 12.29
C GLY A 34 -0.14 27.65 13.15
N ILE A 35 -1.25 27.98 12.51
CA ILE A 35 -2.52 28.35 13.16
C ILE A 35 -3.69 27.73 12.41
N ALA A 36 -4.89 27.89 12.94
CA ALA A 36 -6.11 27.63 12.19
C ALA A 36 -7.01 28.87 12.18
N VAL A 37 -7.85 28.95 11.14
CA VAL A 37 -8.83 30.03 10.97
C VAL A 37 -10.23 29.42 11.13
N GLN A 38 -10.95 29.86 12.16
CA GLN A 38 -12.36 29.55 12.36
C GLN A 38 -13.25 30.53 11.60
N GLU A 39 -14.40 30.04 11.14
CA GLU A 39 -15.42 30.81 10.42
C GLU A 39 -14.86 31.63 9.24
N PRO A 40 -14.13 31.00 8.30
CA PRO A 40 -13.50 31.73 7.21
C PRO A 40 -14.52 32.28 6.20
N LYS A 41 -14.23 33.45 5.62
CA LYS A 41 -15.15 34.19 4.71
C LYS A 41 -15.17 33.71 3.24
N GLY A 42 -14.78 32.46 2.97
CA GLY A 42 -14.94 31.83 1.64
C GLY A 42 -13.91 32.21 0.57
N GLN A 43 -12.80 32.84 0.94
CA GLN A 43 -11.70 33.13 0.01
C GLN A 43 -10.35 32.78 0.63
N VAL A 44 -9.45 32.27 -0.21
CA VAL A 44 -8.04 32.07 0.10
C VAL A 44 -7.21 33.01 -0.78
N LEU A 45 -6.42 33.86 -0.14
CA LEU A 45 -5.53 34.83 -0.76
C LEU A 45 -4.07 34.38 -0.64
N ALA A 46 -3.24 34.84 -1.56
CA ALA A 46 -1.79 34.68 -1.49
C ALA A 46 -1.22 35.45 -0.28
N PRO A 47 -0.54 34.78 0.66
CA PRO A 47 0.01 35.41 1.85
C PRO A 47 1.33 36.17 1.59
N PHE A 48 2.02 35.84 0.51
CA PHE A 48 3.31 36.36 0.08
C PHE A 48 3.48 36.22 -1.45
N ASP A 49 4.57 36.76 -1.99
CA ASP A 49 5.00 36.54 -3.38
C ASP A 49 5.70 35.17 -3.50
N GLY A 50 5.43 34.44 -4.58
CA GLY A 50 6.00 33.10 -4.78
C GLY A 50 5.29 32.28 -5.85
N GLU A 51 5.10 30.99 -5.59
CA GLU A 51 4.43 30.06 -6.50
C GLU A 51 3.52 29.06 -5.78
N ILE A 52 2.51 28.56 -6.51
CA ILE A 52 1.69 27.42 -6.07
C ILE A 52 2.45 26.14 -6.41
N THR A 53 2.88 25.39 -5.40
CA THR A 53 3.61 24.13 -5.59
C THR A 53 2.68 22.96 -5.82
N VAL A 54 1.51 22.97 -5.18
CA VAL A 54 0.48 21.94 -5.35
C VAL A 54 -0.90 22.54 -5.16
N PHE A 55 -1.82 22.15 -6.03
CA PHE A 55 -3.25 22.37 -5.87
C PHE A 55 -3.91 20.98 -5.88
N PHE A 56 -4.58 20.61 -4.79
CA PHE A 56 -5.16 19.27 -4.71
C PHE A 56 -6.32 19.11 -5.70
N PRO A 57 -6.53 17.94 -6.33
CA PRO A 57 -7.53 17.75 -7.39
C PRO A 57 -8.96 18.15 -6.98
N THR A 58 -9.33 17.97 -5.71
CA THR A 58 -10.65 18.34 -5.17
C THR A 58 -10.71 19.79 -4.68
N GLY A 59 -9.70 20.61 -4.97
CA GLY A 59 -9.71 22.06 -4.74
C GLY A 59 -9.62 22.55 -3.29
N HIS A 60 -9.72 21.67 -2.30
CA HIS A 60 -9.79 22.00 -0.87
C HIS A 60 -8.46 22.40 -0.22
N ALA A 61 -7.32 22.04 -0.82
CA ALA A 61 -6.01 22.29 -0.22
C ALA A 61 -5.00 22.84 -1.24
N ILE A 62 -4.13 23.73 -0.77
CA ILE A 62 -3.18 24.48 -1.58
C ILE A 62 -1.83 24.51 -0.85
N GLY A 63 -0.78 24.08 -1.54
CA GLY A 63 0.61 24.24 -1.11
C GLY A 63 1.26 25.40 -1.87
N LEU A 64 1.93 26.28 -1.14
CA LEU A 64 2.60 27.47 -1.65
C LEU A 64 4.07 27.44 -1.27
N LYS A 65 4.91 28.04 -2.09
CA LYS A 65 6.31 28.32 -1.77
C LYS A 65 6.62 29.78 -2.03
N SER A 66 7.11 30.49 -1.03
CA SER A 66 7.53 31.89 -1.19
C SER A 66 8.87 31.99 -1.91
N ASP A 67 9.15 33.15 -2.49
CA ASP A 67 10.48 33.45 -3.06
C ASP A 67 11.60 33.40 -1.98
N ASP A 68 11.24 33.61 -0.71
CA ASP A 68 12.12 33.48 0.46
C ASP A 68 12.22 32.04 1.01
N GLY A 69 11.61 31.05 0.35
CA GLY A 69 11.71 29.63 0.71
C GLY A 69 10.75 29.13 1.80
N ILE A 70 9.71 29.90 2.14
CA ILE A 70 8.66 29.46 3.08
C ILE A 70 7.71 28.52 2.34
N GLU A 71 7.55 27.28 2.82
CA GLU A 71 6.56 26.34 2.31
C GLU A 71 5.33 26.36 3.21
N LEU A 72 4.17 26.74 2.64
CA LEU A 72 2.93 26.92 3.37
C LEU A 72 1.85 25.99 2.81
N LEU A 73 1.17 25.26 3.69
CA LEU A 73 0.00 24.44 3.37
C LEU A 73 -1.26 25.09 3.95
N ILE A 74 -2.26 25.26 3.11
CA ILE A 74 -3.60 25.75 3.45
C ILE A 74 -4.58 24.62 3.19
N HIS A 75 -5.33 24.19 4.20
CA HIS A 75 -6.29 23.08 4.08
C HIS A 75 -7.69 23.55 4.47
N VAL A 76 -8.56 23.82 3.50
CA VAL A 76 -9.88 24.42 3.72
C VAL A 76 -10.88 23.39 4.26
N GLY A 77 -11.25 23.55 5.53
CA GLY A 77 -12.14 22.66 6.26
C GLY A 77 -11.53 21.29 6.57
N MET A 78 -12.20 20.49 7.40
CA MET A 78 -11.76 19.15 7.81
C MET A 78 -12.51 18.08 7.03
N ASP A 79 -11.80 17.05 6.56
CA ASP A 79 -12.34 15.95 5.74
C ASP A 79 -13.01 16.38 4.41
N THR A 80 -12.83 17.63 3.98
CA THR A 80 -13.46 18.24 2.79
C THR A 80 -13.02 17.62 1.46
N VAL A 81 -11.95 16.82 1.45
CA VAL A 81 -11.60 15.96 0.30
C VAL A 81 -12.79 15.08 -0.14
N LYS A 82 -13.64 14.65 0.80
CA LYS A 82 -14.84 13.84 0.55
C LYS A 82 -15.95 14.59 -0.21
N MET A 83 -15.83 15.90 -0.35
CA MET A 83 -16.75 16.71 -1.17
C MET A 83 -16.44 16.65 -2.66
N ASN A 84 -15.38 15.95 -3.09
CA ASN A 84 -15.02 15.73 -4.49
C ASN A 84 -14.98 17.02 -5.35
N GLY A 85 -14.58 18.14 -4.76
CA GLY A 85 -14.51 19.45 -5.44
C GLY A 85 -15.78 20.30 -5.36
N GLU A 86 -16.89 19.77 -4.86
CA GLU A 86 -18.11 20.57 -4.67
C GLU A 86 -17.89 21.70 -3.66
N GLY A 87 -18.28 22.91 -4.03
CA GLY A 87 -18.15 24.10 -3.17
C GLY A 87 -16.77 24.78 -3.22
N PHE A 88 -15.85 24.32 -4.08
CA PHE A 88 -14.52 24.90 -4.29
C PHE A 88 -14.37 25.40 -5.74
N THR A 89 -13.91 26.63 -5.92
CA THR A 89 -13.69 27.28 -7.22
C THR A 89 -12.25 27.82 -7.29
N PRO A 90 -11.29 27.00 -7.74
CA PRO A 90 -9.90 27.45 -7.95
C PRO A 90 -9.85 28.64 -8.92
N LYS A 91 -9.01 29.63 -8.62
CA LYS A 91 -8.74 30.79 -9.50
C LYS A 91 -7.35 30.75 -10.13
N LYS A 92 -6.53 29.81 -9.66
CA LYS A 92 -5.14 29.57 -10.03
C LYS A 92 -4.90 28.07 -10.07
N GLU A 93 -3.79 27.67 -10.67
CA GLU A 93 -3.39 26.26 -10.79
C GLU A 93 -1.95 26.03 -10.28
N ALA A 94 -1.57 24.77 -10.11
CA ALA A 94 -0.22 24.42 -9.68
C ALA A 94 0.81 24.88 -10.73
N GLY A 95 1.90 25.51 -10.27
CA GLY A 95 2.92 26.11 -11.12
C GLY A 95 2.73 27.62 -11.35
N ASP A 96 1.56 28.19 -11.05
CA ASP A 96 1.34 29.63 -11.19
C ASP A 96 2.22 30.44 -10.22
N LYS A 97 2.77 31.55 -10.74
CA LYS A 97 3.36 32.60 -9.91
C LYS A 97 2.25 33.45 -9.28
N ILE A 98 2.44 33.81 -8.02
CA ILE A 98 1.47 34.56 -7.20
C ILE A 98 2.13 35.79 -6.60
N LYS A 99 1.35 36.86 -6.47
CA LYS A 99 1.69 38.03 -5.67
C LYS A 99 0.81 38.09 -4.43
N LYS A 100 1.34 38.63 -3.34
CA LYS A 100 0.60 38.84 -2.11
C LYS A 100 -0.74 39.55 -2.37
N GLY A 101 -1.82 38.94 -1.91
CA GLY A 101 -3.19 39.42 -2.10
C GLY A 101 -3.93 38.83 -3.31
N ASP A 102 -3.27 38.08 -4.19
CA ASP A 102 -3.93 37.38 -5.29
C ASP A 102 -4.97 36.38 -4.75
N ILE A 103 -6.13 36.30 -5.39
CA ILE A 103 -7.15 35.29 -5.05
C ILE A 103 -6.72 33.95 -5.62
N LEU A 104 -6.56 32.95 -4.76
CA LEU A 104 -6.13 31.60 -5.12
C LEU A 104 -7.34 30.66 -5.27
N LEU A 105 -8.30 30.77 -4.36
CA LEU A 105 -9.46 29.90 -4.27
C LEU A 105 -10.65 30.68 -3.70
N GLU A 106 -11.81 30.51 -4.32
CA GLU A 106 -13.10 30.84 -3.72
C GLU A 106 -13.79 29.55 -3.27
N PHE A 107 -14.39 29.55 -2.10
CA PHE A 107 -15.13 28.40 -1.60
C PHE A 107 -16.39 28.83 -0.85
N SER A 108 -17.34 27.92 -0.67
CA SER A 108 -18.59 28.17 0.06
C SER A 108 -18.57 27.53 1.45
N PRO A 109 -18.38 28.33 2.53
CA PRO A 109 -18.49 27.82 3.90
C PRO A 109 -19.87 27.18 4.18
N ASP A 110 -20.94 27.73 3.59
CA ASP A 110 -22.28 27.19 3.75
C ASP A 110 -22.45 25.83 3.08
N ALA A 111 -21.86 25.62 1.89
CA ALA A 111 -21.86 24.32 1.24
C ALA A 111 -21.09 23.27 2.07
N ILE A 112 -19.93 23.65 2.63
CA ILE A 112 -19.12 22.78 3.51
C ILE A 112 -19.94 22.37 4.75
N LYS A 113 -20.57 23.34 5.43
CA LYS A 113 -21.43 23.07 6.59
C LYS A 113 -22.62 22.20 6.23
N LYS A 114 -23.28 22.45 5.08
CA LYS A 114 -24.42 21.66 4.59
C LYS A 114 -24.03 20.20 4.28
N ALA A 115 -22.80 19.97 3.84
CA ALA A 115 -22.23 18.64 3.63
C ALA A 115 -21.81 17.94 4.95
N GLY A 116 -21.92 18.61 6.10
CA GLY A 116 -21.62 18.03 7.42
C GLY A 116 -20.16 18.16 7.85
N TYR A 117 -19.35 18.99 7.19
CA TYR A 117 -17.93 19.17 7.49
C TYR A 117 -17.65 20.48 8.24
N GLU A 118 -16.57 20.50 9.01
CA GLU A 118 -16.10 21.71 9.68
C GLU A 118 -15.40 22.64 8.68
N THR A 119 -15.64 23.94 8.79
CA THR A 119 -15.00 24.98 7.95
C THR A 119 -13.68 25.48 8.54
N THR A 120 -13.23 24.95 9.67
CA THR A 120 -11.96 25.35 10.30
C THR A 120 -10.82 25.03 9.34
N THR A 121 -10.00 26.04 9.02
CA THR A 121 -8.95 25.93 7.99
C THR A 121 -7.57 26.06 8.62
N PRO A 122 -6.79 24.97 8.71
CA PRO A 122 -5.38 25.04 9.06
C PRO A 122 -4.55 25.80 8.03
N VAL A 123 -3.61 26.59 8.54
CA VAL A 123 -2.59 27.32 7.79
C VAL A 123 -1.26 27.01 8.46
N VAL A 124 -0.45 26.15 7.86
CA VAL A 124 0.76 25.59 8.48
C VAL A 124 1.98 25.75 7.59
N VAL A 125 3.13 26.07 8.21
CA VAL A 125 4.42 26.09 7.53
C VAL A 125 5.00 24.67 7.59
N THR A 126 5.17 24.03 6.43
CA THR A 126 5.57 22.61 6.36
C THR A 126 7.06 22.46 6.64
N ASN A 127 7.90 23.37 6.14
CA ASN A 127 9.33 23.44 6.45
C ASN A 127 9.63 24.29 7.71
N HIS A 128 8.73 24.25 8.70
CA HIS A 128 8.84 25.02 9.93
C HIS A 128 10.16 24.82 10.70
N ALA A 129 10.88 23.71 10.54
CA ALA A 129 12.16 23.49 11.20
C ALA A 129 13.24 24.52 10.79
N ASP A 130 13.10 25.14 9.61
CA ASP A 130 14.05 26.12 9.07
C ASP A 130 13.89 27.52 9.73
N PHE A 131 12.82 27.72 10.50
CA PHE A 131 12.42 29.03 11.02
C PHE A 131 12.32 29.05 12.55
N GLY A 132 12.49 30.22 13.13
CA GLY A 132 12.27 30.46 14.56
C GLY A 132 10.78 30.52 14.89
N ASP A 133 10.34 31.59 15.53
CA ASP A 133 8.93 31.87 15.75
C ASP A 133 8.20 32.13 14.44
N ILE A 134 7.01 31.54 14.28
CA ILE A 134 6.16 31.73 13.10
C ILE A 134 4.94 32.53 13.53
N THR A 135 4.87 33.78 13.12
CA THR A 135 3.72 34.67 13.40
C THR A 135 2.84 34.78 12.17
N ILE A 136 1.55 34.46 12.33
CA ILE A 136 0.54 34.67 11.29
C ILE A 136 -0.36 35.85 11.71
N GLU A 137 -0.48 36.84 10.83
CA GLU A 137 -1.12 38.14 11.11
C GLU A 137 -2.36 38.36 10.24
N LEU A 138 -3.46 38.85 10.84
CA LEU A 138 -4.69 39.24 10.16
C LEU A 138 -5.27 40.49 10.82
N ASP A 139 -5.40 41.61 10.09
CA ASP A 139 -6.07 42.84 10.53
C ASP A 139 -5.70 43.31 11.96
N GLY A 140 -4.39 43.27 12.29
CA GLY A 140 -3.87 43.68 13.60
C GLY A 140 -3.97 42.61 14.70
N GLN A 141 -4.60 41.47 14.44
CA GLN A 141 -4.48 40.26 15.26
C GLN A 141 -3.29 39.44 14.79
N SER A 142 -2.62 38.77 15.71
CA SER A 142 -1.55 37.84 15.39
C SER A 142 -1.54 36.66 16.36
N ILE A 143 -1.18 35.49 15.85
CA ILE A 143 -0.86 34.33 16.67
C ILE A 143 0.55 33.89 16.29
N THR A 144 1.40 33.76 17.30
CA THR A 144 2.76 33.24 17.14
C THR A 144 2.78 31.77 17.54
N ALA A 145 3.01 30.90 16.56
CA ALA A 145 3.44 29.53 16.79
C ALA A 145 4.92 29.55 17.12
N LYS A 146 5.23 29.54 18.42
CA LYS A 146 6.61 29.61 18.89
C LYS A 146 7.45 28.46 18.34
N ALA A 147 8.72 28.71 18.08
CA ALA A 147 9.69 27.62 18.05
C ALA A 147 9.56 26.85 19.37
N PRO A 148 9.67 25.51 19.36
CA PRO A 148 9.93 24.80 20.59
C PRO A 148 11.05 25.56 21.29
N ALA A 149 10.79 26.05 22.50
CA ALA A 149 11.82 26.74 23.24
C ALA A 149 13.03 25.79 23.28
N GLU A 150 14.22 26.32 22.98
CA GLU A 150 15.41 25.72 23.58
C GLU A 150 15.09 25.64 25.08
N GLU A 151 14.76 24.45 25.56
CA GLU A 151 14.91 24.10 26.96
C GLU A 151 16.41 24.18 27.25
N ALA A 152 16.93 25.39 27.42
CA ALA A 152 18.23 25.62 28.02
C ALA A 152 18.10 25.32 29.53
N ALA A 153 18.17 24.03 29.87
CA ALA A 153 18.60 23.40 31.12
C ALA A 153 17.96 22.00 31.19
N SER A 154 18.51 20.98 30.52
CA SER A 154 19.81 20.42 30.86
C SER A 154 20.71 20.26 29.63
N ALA A 155 21.42 21.32 29.28
CA ALA A 155 22.78 21.16 28.78
C ALA A 155 23.67 20.70 29.95
N GLY A 156 23.52 19.44 30.35
CA GLY A 156 24.77 18.68 30.51
C GLY A 156 25.31 18.45 29.10
N PRO A 157 26.59 18.10 28.92
CA PRO A 157 26.92 17.29 27.76
C PRO A 157 25.86 16.19 27.70
N VAL A 158 25.37 15.81 26.52
CA VAL A 158 24.90 14.43 26.41
C VAL A 158 26.08 13.64 26.93
N GLU A 159 25.98 13.09 28.15
CA GLU A 159 27.00 12.22 28.68
C GLU A 159 27.32 11.31 27.52
N ASP A 160 28.60 11.28 27.16
CA ASP A 160 29.12 10.36 26.18
C ASP A 160 28.41 9.03 26.43
N ASP A 161 27.44 8.71 25.57
CA ASP A 161 26.74 7.45 25.69
C ASP A 161 27.82 6.49 25.24
N ASP A 162 28.61 5.97 26.18
CA ASP A 162 29.76 5.09 25.93
C ASP A 162 29.32 3.91 25.03
N VAL A 163 28.02 3.60 25.09
CA VAL A 163 27.28 2.67 24.25
C VAL A 163 27.22 3.08 22.78
N ILE A 164 27.21 4.36 22.40
CA ILE A 164 27.25 4.79 20.99
C ILE A 164 28.67 4.95 20.47
N LYS A 165 29.63 5.33 21.33
CA LYS A 165 31.05 5.34 20.95
C LYS A 165 31.53 3.98 20.44
N GLN A 166 30.99 2.89 20.97
CA GLN A 166 31.32 1.54 20.50
C GLN A 166 30.83 1.28 19.05
N PHE A 167 29.91 2.09 18.52
CA PHE A 167 29.41 2.00 17.15
C PHE A 167 30.09 2.96 16.18
N ALA A 168 30.96 3.86 16.66
CA ALA A 168 31.59 4.90 15.83
C ALA A 168 32.50 4.34 14.72
N GLY A 169 33.02 3.11 14.89
CA GLY A 169 33.84 2.42 13.87
C GLY A 169 33.06 1.58 12.86
N LEU A 170 31.72 1.54 12.96
CA LEU A 170 30.88 0.74 12.07
C LEU A 170 30.49 1.52 10.80
N PRO A 171 30.15 0.83 9.71
CA PRO A 171 29.54 1.46 8.54
C PRO A 171 28.28 2.26 8.92
N ASP A 172 28.04 3.38 8.25
CA ASP A 172 27.01 4.36 8.64
C ASP A 172 25.63 3.74 8.89
N ALA A 173 25.18 2.85 8.00
CA ALA A 173 23.86 2.21 8.14
C ALA A 173 23.78 1.32 9.39
N GLU A 174 24.84 0.56 9.70
CA GLU A 174 24.90 -0.32 10.86
C GLU A 174 24.99 0.48 12.16
N ARG A 175 25.80 1.54 12.17
CA ARG A 175 25.89 2.50 13.29
C ARG A 175 24.54 3.12 13.58
N VAL A 176 23.86 3.64 12.57
CA VAL A 176 22.53 4.27 12.71
C VAL A 176 21.50 3.25 13.19
N ALA A 177 21.45 2.06 12.61
CA ALA A 177 20.51 1.01 13.04
C ALA A 177 20.68 0.61 14.51
N LYS A 178 21.92 0.37 14.96
CA LYS A 178 22.22 0.02 16.36
C LYS A 178 21.90 1.16 17.32
N SER A 179 22.19 2.40 16.92
CA SER A 179 21.90 3.60 17.71
C SER A 179 20.39 3.79 17.87
N ILE A 180 19.62 3.65 16.79
CA ILE A 180 18.15 3.70 16.85
C ILE A 180 17.64 2.58 17.76
N MET A 181 18.10 1.33 17.60
CA MET A 181 17.64 0.19 18.39
C MET A 181 17.84 0.41 19.89
N HIS A 182 18.97 1.01 20.28
CA HIS A 182 19.25 1.35 21.67
C HIS A 182 18.25 2.41 22.19
N TYR A 183 18.10 3.52 21.47
CA TYR A 183 17.29 4.65 21.93
C TYR A 183 15.77 4.46 21.81
N VAL A 184 15.30 3.51 21.02
CA VAL A 184 13.87 3.13 21.03
C VAL A 184 13.51 2.24 22.22
N GLY A 185 14.43 1.98 23.16
CA GLY A 185 14.19 1.16 24.34
C GLY A 185 14.49 -0.33 24.12
N GLY A 186 15.29 -0.65 23.09
CA GLY A 186 15.77 -2.00 22.81
C GLY A 186 14.83 -2.85 21.95
N PRO A 187 15.30 -4.06 21.59
CA PRO A 187 14.59 -4.96 20.69
C PRO A 187 13.19 -5.37 21.15
N ASP A 188 12.93 -5.40 22.46
CA ASP A 188 11.65 -5.82 23.02
C ASP A 188 10.60 -4.70 23.01
N ASN A 189 11.03 -3.46 22.78
CA ASN A 189 10.11 -2.35 22.62
C ASN A 189 9.62 -2.19 21.17
N VAL A 190 10.21 -2.87 20.20
CA VAL A 190 9.81 -2.80 18.79
C VAL A 190 9.02 -4.05 18.41
N ARG A 191 7.86 -3.86 17.77
CA ARG A 191 7.01 -4.93 17.23
C ARG A 191 7.29 -5.19 15.76
N THR A 192 7.36 -4.12 14.97
CA THR A 192 7.65 -4.21 13.53
C THR A 192 8.52 -3.04 13.09
N ALA A 193 9.26 -3.26 12.01
CA ALA A 193 10.13 -2.34 11.31
C ALA A 193 9.91 -2.52 9.81
N GLU A 194 9.54 -1.43 9.14
CA GLU A 194 9.34 -1.34 7.70
C GLU A 194 9.96 -0.03 7.20
N HIS A 195 10.11 0.15 5.88
CA HIS A 195 10.51 1.45 5.35
C HIS A 195 9.69 1.84 4.13
N CYS A 196 9.59 3.15 3.92
CA CYS A 196 9.18 3.76 2.66
C CYS A 196 10.36 4.50 2.05
N ALA A 197 10.14 5.22 0.95
CA ALA A 197 11.21 5.88 0.17
C ALA A 197 12.25 6.68 0.99
N THR A 198 11.87 7.29 2.12
CA THR A 198 12.79 8.12 2.93
C THR A 198 12.81 7.83 4.42
N ARG A 199 11.97 6.92 4.93
CA ARG A 199 11.70 6.78 6.37
C ARG A 199 11.66 5.33 6.83
N LEU A 200 12.34 5.06 7.94
CA LEU A 200 12.18 3.84 8.73
C LEU A 200 10.93 4.02 9.59
N ARG A 201 10.04 3.02 9.61
CA ARG A 201 8.76 3.03 10.32
C ARG A 201 8.74 1.89 11.31
N LEU A 202 8.60 2.22 12.58
CA LEU A 202 8.57 1.27 13.68
C LEU A 202 7.19 1.25 14.34
N ILE A 203 6.62 0.08 14.58
CA ILE A 203 5.53 -0.07 15.55
C ILE A 203 6.18 -0.43 16.88
N VAL A 204 5.92 0.35 17.92
CA VAL A 204 6.53 0.18 19.24
C VAL A 204 5.49 -0.26 20.27
N ASN A 205 5.93 -0.99 21.31
CA ASN A 205 5.10 -1.44 22.42
C ASN A 205 4.82 -0.31 23.42
N ASP A 206 5.84 0.48 23.75
CA ASP A 206 5.78 1.54 24.74
C ASP A 206 6.51 2.79 24.24
N LYS A 207 5.75 3.86 24.00
CA LYS A 207 6.30 5.14 23.50
C LYS A 207 7.19 5.82 24.54
N SER A 208 6.95 5.61 25.84
CA SER A 208 7.68 6.29 26.92
C SER A 208 9.16 5.89 27.00
N LYS A 209 9.52 4.74 26.41
CA LYS A 209 10.91 4.25 26.36
C LYS A 209 11.75 4.87 25.24
N ILE A 210 11.13 5.66 24.36
CA ILE A 210 11.81 6.25 23.22
C ILE A 210 12.51 7.53 23.65
N GLN A 211 13.81 7.60 23.39
CA GLN A 211 14.64 8.78 23.62
C GLN A 211 14.67 9.63 22.34
N GLU A 212 13.53 10.26 22.01
CA GLU A 212 13.30 10.98 20.75
C GLU A 212 14.40 12.01 20.43
N LYS A 213 14.78 12.85 21.41
CA LYS A 213 15.85 13.85 21.27
C LYS A 213 17.21 13.21 20.94
N LYS A 214 17.49 12.00 21.45
CA LYS A 214 18.75 11.30 21.14
C LYS A 214 18.73 10.66 19.76
N ILE A 215 17.58 10.16 19.31
CA ILE A 215 17.40 9.60 17.96
C ILE A 215 17.56 10.68 16.89
N GLU A 216 17.00 11.86 17.11
CA GLU A 216 17.12 13.00 16.20
C GLU A 216 18.57 13.48 16.02
N ASN A 217 19.39 13.34 17.05
CA ASN A 217 20.82 13.70 17.03
C ASN A 217 21.75 12.62 16.48
N ILE A 218 21.23 11.46 16.02
CA ILE A 218 22.05 10.45 15.36
C ILE A 218 22.49 11.00 14.00
N GLU A 219 23.80 11.07 13.76
CA GLU A 219 24.34 11.42 12.44
C GLU A 219 23.83 10.44 11.36
N GLY A 220 23.02 10.94 10.43
CA GLY A 220 22.30 10.16 9.42
C GLY A 220 20.77 10.17 9.56
N VAL A 221 20.25 10.65 10.70
CA VAL A 221 18.82 10.93 10.93
C VAL A 221 18.55 12.41 10.65
N LYS A 222 17.48 12.68 9.90
CA LYS A 222 17.06 14.03 9.48
C LYS A 222 15.80 14.53 10.20
N GLY A 223 15.25 13.71 11.08
CA GLY A 223 14.05 14.01 11.84
C GLY A 223 13.30 12.75 12.26
N GLN A 224 12.38 12.89 13.20
CA GLN A 224 11.58 11.80 13.72
C GLN A 224 10.19 12.31 14.13
N PHE A 225 9.15 11.48 14.01
CA PHE A 225 7.79 11.82 14.44
C PHE A 225 6.90 10.58 14.57
N PHE A 226 5.76 10.72 15.25
CA PHE A 226 4.70 9.71 15.26
C PHE A 226 3.60 10.05 14.26
N ALA A 227 3.21 9.09 13.43
CA ALA A 227 2.02 9.18 12.59
C ALA A 227 1.40 7.80 12.35
N ALA A 228 0.06 7.72 12.32
CA ALA A 228 -0.68 6.47 12.09
C ALA A 228 -0.22 5.31 13.01
N GLN A 229 0.01 5.60 14.30
CA GLN A 229 0.52 4.64 15.30
C GLN A 229 1.92 4.04 15.01
N GLN A 230 2.65 4.62 14.07
CA GLN A 230 4.03 4.27 13.75
C GLN A 230 4.97 5.39 14.17
N TYR A 231 6.10 5.01 14.74
CA TYR A 231 7.25 5.89 14.93
C TYR A 231 8.05 5.96 13.64
N GLN A 232 8.18 7.14 13.04
CA GLN A 232 8.83 7.35 11.75
C GLN A 232 10.12 8.12 11.94
N ILE A 233 11.22 7.57 11.40
CA ILE A 233 12.56 8.16 11.48
C ILE A 233 13.02 8.42 10.05
N ILE A 234 13.32 9.69 9.75
CA ILE A 234 13.71 10.14 8.42
C ILE A 234 15.21 9.88 8.25
N CYS A 235 15.57 8.96 7.37
CA CYS A 235 16.98 8.64 7.05
C CYS A 235 17.39 9.23 5.68
N GLY A 236 16.41 9.48 4.80
CA GLY A 236 16.64 9.93 3.42
C GLY A 236 16.56 8.80 2.39
N THR A 237 16.42 9.18 1.12
CA THR A 237 16.28 8.26 -0.01
C THR A 237 17.51 7.37 -0.17
N GLY A 238 17.30 6.06 -0.37
CA GLY A 238 18.35 5.05 -0.56
C GLY A 238 19.15 4.69 0.70
N PHE A 239 19.37 5.62 1.63
CA PHE A 239 20.03 5.33 2.91
C PHE A 239 19.11 4.54 3.85
N VAL A 240 17.81 4.83 3.81
CA VAL A 240 16.79 4.14 4.62
C VAL A 240 16.74 2.63 4.35
N ASP A 241 16.98 2.18 3.11
CA ASP A 241 16.93 0.77 2.73
C ASP A 241 18.03 0.01 3.50
N LYS A 242 19.26 0.53 3.47
CA LYS A 242 20.43 0.00 4.17
C LYS A 242 20.25 0.02 5.69
N VAL A 243 19.74 1.12 6.24
CA VAL A 243 19.48 1.24 7.68
C VAL A 243 18.44 0.20 8.11
N THR A 244 17.39 -0.01 7.31
CA THR A 244 16.33 -0.97 7.64
C THR A 244 16.83 -2.41 7.56
N GLU A 245 17.66 -2.75 6.57
CA GLU A 245 18.32 -4.06 6.48
C GLU A 245 19.18 -4.34 7.71
N GLU A 246 20.04 -3.40 8.11
CA GLU A 246 20.86 -3.54 9.33
C GLU A 246 19.99 -3.60 10.59
N PHE A 247 18.91 -2.82 10.66
CA PHE A 247 17.97 -2.81 11.78
C PHE A 247 17.26 -4.16 11.95
N ILE A 248 16.85 -4.79 10.85
CA ILE A 248 16.23 -6.12 10.84
C ILE A 248 17.27 -7.19 11.20
N LYS A 249 18.55 -7.06 10.80
CA LYS A 249 19.60 -8.01 11.21
C LYS A 249 19.79 -8.06 12.74
N LEU A 250 19.56 -6.96 13.45
CA LEU A 250 19.64 -6.92 14.92
C LEU A 250 18.53 -7.76 15.59
N LYS A 251 17.35 -7.84 14.97
CA LYS A 251 16.26 -8.72 15.42
C LYS A 251 15.36 -9.08 14.22
N PRO A 252 15.62 -10.24 13.57
CA PRO A 252 14.95 -10.63 12.33
C PRO A 252 13.42 -10.72 12.43
N SER A 253 12.89 -10.95 13.63
CA SER A 253 11.44 -10.99 13.88
C SER A 253 10.72 -9.65 13.70
N LEU A 254 11.46 -8.54 13.52
CA LEU A 254 10.90 -7.20 13.40
C LEU A 254 10.48 -6.83 11.97
N ALA A 255 10.93 -7.52 10.93
CA ALA A 255 10.49 -7.18 9.57
C ALA A 255 8.95 -7.18 9.49
N GLY A 256 8.35 -6.14 8.92
CA GLY A 256 6.91 -6.08 8.67
C GLY A 256 6.46 -7.24 7.78
N GLY A 257 5.80 -8.23 8.39
CA GLY A 257 5.50 -9.54 7.77
C GLY A 257 6.54 -10.65 8.04
N GLY A 258 7.69 -10.33 8.62
CA GLY A 258 8.91 -11.16 8.67
C GLY A 258 9.19 -11.92 9.97
N GLY A 259 8.23 -12.00 10.90
CA GLY A 259 8.15 -13.18 11.77
C GLY A 259 7.97 -14.47 10.96
N LYS A 260 7.54 -14.36 9.69
CA LYS A 260 7.44 -15.48 8.76
C LYS A 260 8.80 -15.83 8.15
N GLU A 261 9.64 -14.91 7.68
CA GLU A 261 10.83 -15.24 6.86
C GLU A 261 12.01 -15.82 7.65
N ALA A 262 12.29 -15.34 8.87
CA ALA A 262 13.29 -15.96 9.74
C ALA A 262 12.85 -17.36 10.20
N ALA A 263 11.56 -17.51 10.53
CA ALA A 263 10.97 -18.82 10.80
C ALA A 263 10.93 -19.72 9.53
N TYR A 264 10.76 -19.12 8.35
CA TYR A 264 10.76 -19.81 7.06
C TYR A 264 12.17 -20.25 6.66
N ALA A 265 13.21 -19.53 7.06
CA ALA A 265 14.61 -19.89 6.83
C ALA A 265 14.97 -21.16 7.62
N GLU A 266 14.55 -21.24 8.88
CA GLU A 266 14.77 -22.40 9.77
C GLU A 266 13.82 -23.60 9.56
N MET A 267 12.74 -23.43 8.80
CA MET A 267 11.82 -24.53 8.48
C MET A 267 12.45 -25.60 7.58
N SER A 268 12.11 -26.87 7.81
CA SER A 268 12.44 -27.95 6.87
C SER A 268 11.76 -27.73 5.51
N LEU A 269 12.29 -28.34 4.45
CA LEU A 269 11.74 -28.25 3.08
C LEU A 269 10.24 -28.59 3.05
N MET A 270 9.81 -29.61 3.78
CA MET A 270 8.40 -30.02 3.85
C MET A 270 7.50 -28.98 4.53
N GLN A 271 8.01 -28.30 5.57
CA GLN A 271 7.27 -27.21 6.21
C GLN A 271 7.18 -25.98 5.31
N LYS A 272 8.22 -25.64 4.55
CA LYS A 272 8.17 -24.55 3.56
C LYS A 272 7.15 -24.83 2.46
N ILE A 273 7.10 -26.05 1.95
CA ILE A 273 6.10 -26.47 0.94
C ILE A 273 4.69 -26.41 1.53
N SER A 274 4.47 -27.03 2.69
CA SER A 274 3.16 -27.04 3.35
C SER A 274 2.67 -25.62 3.67
N ARG A 275 3.55 -24.77 4.19
CA ARG A 275 3.24 -23.35 4.43
C ARG A 275 3.01 -22.58 3.13
N THR A 276 3.72 -22.95 2.07
CA THR A 276 3.49 -22.37 0.74
C THR A 276 2.09 -22.59 0.26
N LEU A 277 1.67 -23.85 0.27
CA LEU A 277 0.31 -24.24 -0.06
C LEU A 277 -0.68 -23.52 0.86
N GLY A 278 -0.44 -23.51 2.18
CA GLY A 278 -1.29 -22.81 3.14
C GLY A 278 -1.51 -21.34 2.80
N ASP A 279 -0.44 -20.56 2.62
CA ASP A 279 -0.58 -19.12 2.33
C ASP A 279 -1.27 -18.86 0.97
N VAL A 280 -1.10 -19.73 -0.03
CA VAL A 280 -1.80 -19.61 -1.33
C VAL A 280 -3.29 -19.91 -1.17
N PHE A 281 -3.65 -20.87 -0.32
CA PHE A 281 -5.04 -21.30 -0.15
C PHE A 281 -5.83 -20.42 0.82
N VAL A 282 -5.22 -19.85 1.86
CA VAL A 282 -5.91 -19.06 2.89
C VAL A 282 -6.85 -17.99 2.30
N PRO A 283 -6.45 -17.20 1.30
CA PRO A 283 -7.34 -16.22 0.66
C PRO A 283 -8.53 -16.84 -0.12
N ILE A 284 -8.40 -18.10 -0.54
CA ILE A 284 -9.34 -18.82 -1.41
C ILE A 284 -10.33 -19.67 -0.58
N ILE A 285 -9.94 -20.10 0.64
CA ILE A 285 -10.75 -20.97 1.51
C ILE A 285 -12.20 -20.47 1.68
N PRO A 286 -12.48 -19.18 1.98
CA PRO A 286 -13.84 -18.74 2.26
C PRO A 286 -14.82 -18.99 1.11
N VAL A 287 -14.40 -18.71 -0.13
CA VAL A 287 -15.27 -18.91 -1.30
C VAL A 287 -15.45 -20.39 -1.60
N LEU A 288 -14.41 -21.22 -1.45
CA LEU A 288 -14.51 -22.67 -1.67
C LEU A 288 -15.37 -23.36 -0.62
N VAL A 289 -15.28 -22.94 0.64
CA VAL A 289 -16.11 -23.48 1.72
C VAL A 289 -17.57 -23.11 1.48
N ALA A 290 -17.87 -21.85 1.17
CA ALA A 290 -19.25 -21.40 0.93
C ALA A 290 -19.88 -22.12 -0.27
N THR A 291 -19.17 -22.16 -1.41
CA THR A 291 -19.67 -22.80 -2.64
C THR A 291 -19.72 -24.32 -2.52
N GLY A 292 -18.73 -24.95 -1.89
CA GLY A 292 -18.69 -26.40 -1.66
C GLY A 292 -19.76 -26.88 -0.69
N LEU A 293 -20.02 -26.15 0.40
CA LEU A 293 -21.10 -26.48 1.33
C LEU A 293 -22.46 -26.40 0.64
N PHE A 294 -22.68 -25.36 -0.17
CA PHE A 294 -23.90 -25.22 -0.94
C PHE A 294 -24.04 -26.32 -2.01
N MET A 295 -22.95 -26.67 -2.71
CA MET A 295 -22.93 -27.81 -3.63
C MET A 295 -23.36 -29.11 -2.95
N GLY A 296 -22.84 -29.38 -1.75
CA GLY A 296 -23.20 -30.55 -0.94
C GLY A 296 -24.66 -30.54 -0.50
N ALA A 297 -25.16 -29.39 -0.04
CA ALA A 297 -26.56 -29.22 0.35
C ALA A 297 -27.51 -29.45 -0.84
N ARG A 298 -27.20 -28.88 -2.00
CA ARG A 298 -27.94 -29.13 -3.25
C ARG A 298 -27.94 -30.62 -3.57
N GLY A 299 -26.77 -31.27 -3.59
CA GLY A 299 -26.64 -32.69 -3.90
C GLY A 299 -27.48 -33.56 -2.96
N ALA A 300 -27.47 -33.26 -1.66
CA ALA A 300 -28.29 -33.95 -0.67
C ALA A 300 -29.80 -33.78 -0.91
N ILE A 301 -30.26 -32.56 -1.21
CA ILE A 301 -31.67 -32.28 -1.49
C ILE A 301 -32.15 -33.03 -2.74
N LEU A 302 -31.35 -33.00 -3.82
CA LEU A 302 -31.67 -33.74 -5.05
C LEU A 302 -31.67 -35.25 -4.81
N SER A 303 -30.73 -35.76 -4.00
CA SER A 303 -30.66 -37.19 -3.66
C SER A 303 -31.85 -37.67 -2.81
N LEU A 304 -32.57 -36.77 -2.14
CA LEU A 304 -33.81 -37.08 -1.39
C LEU A 304 -35.06 -37.08 -2.29
N GLY A 305 -34.90 -36.90 -3.60
CA GLY A 305 -35.99 -36.94 -4.59
C GLY A 305 -36.66 -35.58 -4.82
N SER A 306 -36.06 -34.47 -4.39
CA SER A 306 -36.56 -33.14 -4.72
C SER A 306 -36.31 -32.84 -6.21
N GLU A 307 -37.38 -32.60 -6.95
CA GLU A 307 -37.30 -32.15 -8.35
C GLU A 307 -37.27 -30.63 -8.40
N TRP A 308 -36.20 -30.08 -8.99
CA TRP A 308 -36.04 -28.64 -9.19
C TRP A 308 -36.22 -28.30 -10.66
N ASP A 309 -36.81 -27.13 -10.91
CA ASP A 309 -36.86 -26.57 -12.26
C ASP A 309 -35.45 -26.48 -12.87
N PRO A 310 -35.27 -26.82 -14.17
CA PRO A 310 -33.94 -26.80 -14.81
C PRO A 310 -33.21 -25.45 -14.74
N ASN A 311 -33.93 -24.33 -14.83
CA ASN A 311 -33.31 -23.01 -14.74
C ASN A 311 -32.88 -22.69 -13.31
N PHE A 312 -33.69 -23.09 -12.33
CA PHE A 312 -33.32 -22.96 -10.92
C PHE A 312 -32.10 -23.82 -10.60
N LEU A 313 -32.08 -25.08 -11.06
CA LEU A 313 -30.94 -25.97 -10.90
C LEU A 313 -29.68 -25.36 -11.53
N LEU A 314 -29.77 -24.86 -12.77
CA LEU A 314 -28.67 -24.18 -13.43
C LEU A 314 -28.17 -22.96 -12.65
N MET A 315 -29.06 -22.13 -12.12
CA MET A 315 -28.67 -20.97 -11.31
C MET A 315 -27.88 -21.41 -10.06
N THR A 316 -28.30 -22.48 -9.40
CA THR A 316 -27.53 -23.02 -8.28
C THR A 316 -26.19 -23.59 -8.73
N GLN A 317 -26.10 -24.21 -9.91
CA GLN A 317 -24.83 -24.70 -10.51
C GLN A 317 -23.88 -23.56 -10.82
N VAL A 318 -24.35 -22.46 -11.37
CA VAL A 318 -23.52 -21.27 -11.58
C VAL A 318 -22.97 -20.76 -10.24
N LEU A 319 -23.79 -20.73 -9.18
CA LEU A 319 -23.34 -20.25 -7.87
C LEU A 319 -22.30 -21.18 -7.21
N THR A 320 -22.46 -22.50 -7.34
CA THR A 320 -21.61 -23.46 -6.63
C THR A 320 -20.41 -23.93 -7.44
N ASP A 321 -20.57 -24.14 -8.74
CA ASP A 321 -19.59 -24.86 -9.56
C ASP A 321 -18.54 -23.91 -10.14
N THR A 322 -18.84 -22.61 -10.25
CA THR A 322 -17.93 -21.58 -10.77
C THR A 322 -16.61 -21.53 -10.00
N ALA A 323 -16.64 -21.55 -8.67
CA ALA A 323 -15.41 -21.45 -7.87
C ALA A 323 -14.44 -22.62 -8.12
N PHE A 324 -14.96 -23.82 -8.39
CA PHE A 324 -14.17 -25.00 -8.70
C PHE A 324 -13.74 -25.04 -10.17
N ALA A 325 -14.64 -24.66 -11.09
CA ALA A 325 -14.35 -24.56 -12.51
C ALA A 325 -13.21 -23.56 -12.80
N PHE A 326 -13.18 -22.44 -12.07
CA PHE A 326 -12.15 -21.40 -12.18
C PHE A 326 -11.11 -21.46 -11.05
N LEU A 327 -10.99 -22.59 -10.35
CA LEU A 327 -9.98 -22.76 -9.30
C LEU A 327 -8.55 -22.41 -9.76
N PRO A 328 -8.12 -22.76 -10.99
CA PRO A 328 -6.82 -22.30 -11.51
C PRO A 328 -6.64 -20.78 -11.52
N ALA A 329 -7.68 -20.00 -11.85
CA ALA A 329 -7.65 -18.54 -11.82
C ALA A 329 -7.44 -18.00 -10.40
N LEU A 330 -8.16 -18.57 -9.43
CA LEU A 330 -8.02 -18.20 -8.01
C LEU A 330 -6.63 -18.55 -7.47
N VAL A 331 -6.12 -19.74 -7.82
CA VAL A 331 -4.79 -20.20 -7.40
C VAL A 331 -3.69 -19.35 -8.03
N CYS A 332 -3.73 -19.08 -9.34
CA CYS A 332 -2.74 -18.22 -10.00
C CYS A 332 -2.76 -16.79 -9.45
N TRP A 333 -3.94 -16.20 -9.23
CA TRP A 333 -4.08 -14.89 -8.59
C TRP A 333 -3.41 -14.85 -7.21
N SER A 334 -3.75 -15.81 -6.35
CA SER A 334 -3.20 -15.88 -4.99
C SER A 334 -1.70 -16.14 -5.00
N THR A 335 -1.24 -17.01 -5.90
CA THR A 335 0.19 -17.32 -6.08
C THR A 335 0.97 -16.08 -6.54
N MET A 336 0.48 -15.35 -7.54
CA MET A 336 1.12 -14.12 -8.00
C MET A 336 1.23 -13.08 -6.88
N ASN A 337 0.17 -12.89 -6.09
CA ASN A 337 0.19 -12.01 -4.92
C ASN A 337 1.23 -12.45 -3.89
N LYS A 338 1.35 -13.75 -3.64
CA LYS A 338 2.31 -14.28 -2.67
C LYS A 338 3.77 -14.10 -3.11
N PHE A 339 4.06 -14.35 -4.38
CA PHE A 339 5.43 -14.35 -4.90
C PHE A 339 5.86 -13.01 -5.52
N GLY A 340 5.07 -11.94 -5.34
CA GLY A 340 5.41 -10.58 -5.75
C GLY A 340 5.26 -10.31 -7.25
N GLY A 341 4.37 -11.04 -7.92
CA GLY A 341 3.91 -10.77 -9.29
C GLY A 341 2.64 -9.92 -9.33
N THR A 342 2.21 -9.51 -10.52
CA THR A 342 0.96 -8.74 -10.69
C THR A 342 -0.27 -9.66 -10.61
N ALA A 343 -1.18 -9.35 -9.68
CA ALA A 343 -2.41 -10.09 -9.43
C ALA A 343 -3.26 -10.35 -10.68
N VAL A 344 -3.44 -9.31 -11.51
CA VAL A 344 -4.28 -9.36 -12.73
C VAL A 344 -3.67 -10.32 -13.76
N ILE A 345 -2.35 -10.34 -13.92
CA ILE A 345 -1.67 -11.32 -14.79
C ILE A 345 -1.93 -12.74 -14.29
N GLY A 346 -1.90 -12.95 -12.97
CA GLY A 346 -2.25 -14.23 -12.36
C GLY A 346 -3.67 -14.69 -12.70
N ILE A 347 -4.65 -13.79 -12.61
CA ILE A 347 -6.04 -14.09 -13.02
C ILE A 347 -6.08 -14.53 -14.48
N VAL A 348 -5.45 -13.77 -15.38
CA VAL A 348 -5.43 -14.07 -16.82
C VAL A 348 -4.78 -15.43 -17.10
N LEU A 349 -3.61 -15.71 -16.52
CA LEU A 349 -2.91 -16.99 -16.69
C LEU A 349 -3.76 -18.18 -16.20
N GLY A 350 -4.39 -18.05 -15.03
CA GLY A 350 -5.24 -19.13 -14.55
C GLY A 350 -6.55 -19.27 -15.35
N LEU A 351 -7.07 -18.20 -15.95
CA LEU A 351 -8.19 -18.28 -16.90
C LEU A 351 -7.78 -18.95 -18.22
N MET A 352 -6.54 -18.77 -18.69
CA MET A 352 -6.01 -19.48 -19.86
C MET A 352 -5.99 -20.99 -19.64
N LEU A 353 -5.65 -21.44 -18.42
CA LEU A 353 -5.69 -22.87 -18.05
C LEU A 353 -7.08 -23.50 -18.10
N VAL A 354 -8.14 -22.68 -18.09
CA VAL A 354 -9.55 -23.13 -18.15
C VAL A 354 -10.31 -22.45 -19.28
N PHE A 355 -9.57 -22.03 -20.31
CA PHE A 355 -10.13 -21.34 -21.47
C PHE A 355 -11.26 -22.20 -22.09
N PRO A 356 -12.44 -21.65 -22.40
CA PRO A 356 -13.58 -22.42 -22.91
C PRO A 356 -13.32 -23.18 -24.22
N GLY A 357 -12.31 -22.81 -24.98
CA GLY A 357 -11.88 -23.55 -26.17
C GLY A 357 -11.12 -24.86 -25.87
N LEU A 358 -10.73 -25.11 -24.61
CA LEU A 358 -10.12 -26.36 -24.18
C LEU A 358 -11.21 -27.36 -23.76
N PRO A 359 -11.03 -28.67 -24.04
CA PRO A 359 -11.89 -29.72 -23.50
C PRO A 359 -11.94 -29.61 -21.97
N ASN A 360 -13.13 -29.73 -21.41
CA ASN A 360 -13.31 -29.62 -19.96
C ASN A 360 -12.76 -30.87 -19.25
N ALA A 361 -11.90 -30.68 -18.25
CA ALA A 361 -11.22 -31.75 -17.53
C ALA A 361 -12.18 -32.79 -16.93
N TYR A 362 -13.33 -32.35 -16.40
CA TYR A 362 -14.32 -33.25 -15.80
C TYR A 362 -15.03 -34.10 -16.85
N VAL A 363 -15.31 -33.52 -18.02
CA VAL A 363 -15.92 -34.23 -19.15
C VAL A 363 -14.95 -35.27 -19.71
N VAL A 364 -13.69 -34.88 -19.90
CA VAL A 364 -12.63 -35.79 -20.36
C VAL A 364 -12.40 -36.92 -19.36
N GLY A 365 -12.33 -36.61 -18.06
CA GLY A 365 -12.19 -37.60 -17.01
C GLY A 365 -13.35 -38.59 -16.95
N GLY A 366 -14.59 -38.11 -17.15
CA GLY A 366 -15.79 -38.94 -17.16
C GLY A 366 -15.86 -39.90 -18.36
N ALA A 367 -15.35 -39.50 -19.52
CA ALA A 367 -15.35 -40.33 -20.72
C ALA A 367 -14.20 -41.36 -20.76
N ALA A 368 -13.18 -41.20 -19.91
CA ALA A 368 -11.99 -42.06 -19.92
C ALA A 368 -12.31 -43.55 -19.71
N ALA A 369 -13.27 -43.87 -18.84
CA ALA A 369 -13.68 -45.25 -18.57
C ALA A 369 -14.36 -45.89 -19.79
N GLU A 370 -15.28 -45.16 -20.44
CA GLU A 370 -15.98 -45.63 -21.65
C GLU A 370 -15.00 -45.90 -22.80
N ILE A 371 -14.02 -45.01 -22.99
CA ILE A 371 -12.97 -45.13 -24.01
C ILE A 371 -12.12 -46.39 -23.75
N ALA A 372 -11.74 -46.60 -22.49
CA ALA A 372 -10.94 -47.75 -22.08
C ALA A 372 -11.71 -49.08 -22.27
N GLU A 373 -13.01 -49.12 -21.96
CA GLU A 373 -13.86 -50.30 -22.18
C GLU A 373 -13.96 -50.69 -23.66
N LYS A 374 -13.95 -49.71 -24.56
CA LYS A 374 -13.92 -49.95 -26.02
C LYS A 374 -12.53 -50.32 -26.55
N GLY A 375 -11.50 -50.38 -25.70
CA GLY A 375 -10.13 -50.71 -26.09
C GLY A 375 -9.44 -49.64 -26.94
N LEU A 376 -9.96 -48.42 -26.92
CA LEU A 376 -9.42 -47.28 -27.68
C LEU A 376 -8.39 -46.53 -26.84
N THR A 377 -7.33 -46.03 -27.48
CA THR A 377 -6.48 -44.99 -26.90
C THR A 377 -7.20 -43.65 -26.94
N TRP A 378 -6.79 -42.70 -26.08
CA TRP A 378 -7.34 -41.34 -26.09
C TRP A 378 -7.06 -40.60 -27.42
N VAL A 379 -5.98 -40.97 -28.13
CA VAL A 379 -5.66 -40.43 -29.47
C VAL A 379 -6.62 -40.98 -30.51
N GLU A 380 -6.86 -42.29 -30.54
CA GLU A 380 -7.84 -42.91 -31.45
C GLU A 380 -9.26 -42.40 -31.17
N ALA A 381 -9.65 -42.32 -29.89
CA ALA A 381 -10.93 -41.78 -29.49
C ALA A 381 -11.10 -40.33 -29.94
N SER A 382 -10.05 -39.50 -29.88
CA SER A 382 -10.12 -38.09 -30.30
C SER A 382 -10.41 -37.89 -31.80
N ALA A 383 -10.18 -38.91 -32.63
CA ALA A 383 -10.51 -38.88 -34.05
C ALA A 383 -11.98 -39.24 -34.34
N LEU A 384 -12.72 -39.75 -33.35
CA LEU A 384 -14.10 -40.21 -33.53
C LEU A 384 -15.11 -39.11 -33.17
N PRO A 385 -16.13 -38.83 -34.01
CA PRO A 385 -17.13 -37.81 -33.75
C PRO A 385 -17.92 -37.99 -32.43
N GLU A 386 -18.13 -39.24 -31.98
CA GLU A 386 -18.85 -39.57 -30.75
C GLU A 386 -18.15 -39.09 -29.46
N TYR A 387 -16.83 -38.84 -29.56
CA TYR A 387 -15.98 -38.35 -28.48
C TYR A 387 -15.57 -36.87 -28.64
N ALA A 388 -16.16 -36.14 -29.60
CA ALA A 388 -15.90 -34.71 -29.77
C ALA A 388 -16.16 -33.94 -28.47
N GLY A 389 -15.15 -33.23 -27.97
CA GLY A 389 -15.20 -32.49 -26.69
C GLY A 389 -15.10 -33.36 -25.43
N LYS A 390 -14.99 -34.69 -25.57
CA LYS A 390 -14.83 -35.67 -24.47
C LYS A 390 -13.42 -36.25 -24.38
N THR A 391 -12.53 -35.90 -25.30
CA THR A 391 -11.12 -36.29 -25.29
C THR A 391 -10.23 -35.06 -25.26
N PRO A 392 -8.96 -35.18 -24.84
CA PRO A 392 -7.97 -34.15 -25.07
C PRO A 392 -7.82 -33.86 -26.56
N ILE A 393 -7.44 -32.63 -26.91
CA ILE A 393 -7.02 -32.28 -28.27
C ILE A 393 -5.55 -32.74 -28.42
N PRO A 394 -5.22 -33.60 -29.39
CA PRO A 394 -3.83 -34.03 -29.60
C PRO A 394 -3.01 -32.92 -30.24
N LEU A 395 -1.97 -32.45 -29.55
CA LEU A 395 -0.93 -31.60 -30.12
C LEU A 395 0.28 -32.47 -30.49
N ASP A 396 0.47 -32.72 -31.78
CA ASP A 396 1.59 -33.52 -32.27
C ASP A 396 2.84 -32.67 -32.48
N LEU A 397 3.90 -32.99 -31.74
CA LEU A 397 5.24 -32.39 -31.88
C LEU A 397 6.21 -33.32 -32.64
N GLY A 398 5.72 -34.39 -33.26
CA GLY A 398 6.47 -35.35 -34.07
C GLY A 398 7.19 -36.45 -33.27
N PHE A 399 7.61 -36.16 -32.03
CA PHE A 399 8.22 -37.13 -31.11
C PHE A 399 7.39 -37.37 -29.84
N VAL A 400 6.42 -36.49 -29.58
CA VAL A 400 5.51 -36.58 -28.44
C VAL A 400 4.17 -35.96 -28.82
N THR A 401 3.07 -36.62 -28.45
CA THR A 401 1.73 -36.06 -28.56
C THR A 401 1.31 -35.54 -27.18
N ILE A 402 1.08 -34.23 -27.09
CA ILE A 402 0.67 -33.59 -25.84
C ILE A 402 -0.86 -33.53 -25.78
N PRO A 403 -1.50 -34.04 -24.71
CA PRO A 403 -2.94 -33.91 -24.53
C PRO A 403 -3.28 -32.49 -24.07
N LEU A 404 -3.89 -31.70 -24.95
CA LEU A 404 -4.43 -30.39 -24.58
C LEU A 404 -5.82 -30.57 -23.98
N VAL A 405 -5.92 -30.29 -22.68
CA VAL A 405 -7.14 -30.33 -21.88
C VAL A 405 -7.12 -29.17 -20.88
N GLY A 406 -8.28 -28.67 -20.52
CA GLY A 406 -8.37 -27.68 -19.44
C GLY A 406 -7.92 -28.26 -18.11
N TYR A 407 -7.61 -27.39 -17.16
CA TYR A 407 -7.16 -27.74 -15.82
C TYR A 407 -8.22 -27.42 -14.75
N GLN A 408 -9.51 -27.50 -15.09
CA GLN A 408 -10.60 -27.22 -14.15
C GLN A 408 -10.42 -28.04 -12.86
N GLY A 409 -10.55 -27.39 -11.70
CA GLY A 409 -10.32 -28.01 -10.39
C GLY A 409 -8.86 -28.37 -10.06
N SER A 410 -7.89 -28.15 -10.94
CA SER A 410 -6.49 -28.52 -10.70
C SER A 410 -5.72 -27.40 -10.03
N VAL A 411 -5.01 -27.75 -8.95
CA VAL A 411 -4.27 -26.78 -8.12
C VAL A 411 -2.81 -26.72 -8.52
N LEU A 412 -2.16 -27.89 -8.66
CA LEU A 412 -0.70 -27.96 -8.83
C LEU A 412 -0.22 -27.27 -10.12
N PRO A 413 -0.86 -27.46 -11.29
CA PRO A 413 -0.44 -26.77 -12.51
C PRO A 413 -0.54 -25.25 -12.38
N ALA A 414 -1.64 -24.75 -11.81
CA ALA A 414 -1.86 -23.33 -11.58
C ALA A 414 -0.85 -22.73 -10.58
N LEU A 415 -0.52 -23.47 -9.51
CA LEU A 415 0.48 -23.06 -8.55
C LEU A 415 1.88 -22.97 -9.20
N VAL A 416 2.29 -24.00 -9.95
CA VAL A 416 3.60 -24.03 -10.62
C VAL A 416 3.68 -22.90 -11.64
N LEU A 417 2.64 -22.71 -12.45
CA LEU A 417 2.54 -21.62 -13.41
C LEU A 417 2.64 -20.25 -12.72
N GLY A 418 1.87 -20.02 -11.65
CA GLY A 418 1.90 -18.76 -10.92
C GLY A 418 3.26 -18.46 -10.28
N ILE A 419 3.95 -19.48 -9.74
CA ILE A 419 5.31 -19.31 -9.19
C ILE A 419 6.29 -18.94 -10.29
N PHE A 420 6.24 -19.66 -11.42
CA PHE A 420 7.08 -19.38 -12.58
C PHE A 420 6.84 -17.97 -13.10
N ALA A 421 5.59 -17.61 -13.36
CA ALA A 421 5.20 -16.30 -13.87
C ALA A 421 5.61 -15.16 -12.93
N ALA A 422 5.43 -15.31 -11.61
CA ALA A 422 5.82 -14.28 -10.64
C ALA A 422 7.34 -14.04 -10.68
N LYS A 423 8.12 -15.11 -10.65
CA LYS A 423 9.59 -15.02 -10.70
C LYS A 423 10.08 -14.52 -12.05
N PHE A 424 9.46 -14.97 -13.14
CA PHE A 424 9.81 -14.54 -14.48
C PHE A 424 9.48 -13.06 -14.67
N GLN A 425 8.32 -12.59 -14.23
CA GLN A 425 7.95 -11.17 -14.27
C GLN A 425 8.94 -10.29 -13.47
N GLN A 426 9.38 -10.74 -12.29
CA GLN A 426 10.40 -10.03 -11.51
C GLN A 426 11.75 -10.00 -12.23
N PHE A 427 12.15 -11.12 -12.84
CA PHE A 427 13.35 -11.20 -13.65
C PHE A 427 13.30 -10.22 -14.83
N LEU A 428 12.17 -10.16 -15.56
CA LEU A 428 11.94 -9.22 -16.65
C LEU A 428 12.17 -7.75 -16.22
N LYS A 429 11.68 -7.36 -15.05
CA LYS A 429 11.86 -6.01 -14.50
C LYS A 429 13.32 -5.64 -14.20
N THR A 430 14.22 -6.60 -14.07
CA THR A 430 15.64 -6.30 -13.81
C THR A 430 16.39 -5.81 -15.05
N PHE A 431 15.87 -6.05 -16.25
CA PHE A 431 16.55 -5.70 -17.50
C PHE A 431 15.70 -4.90 -18.49
N ILE A 432 14.38 -4.85 -18.32
CA ILE A 432 13.48 -4.06 -19.16
C ILE A 432 13.45 -2.60 -18.67
N PRO A 433 13.73 -1.60 -19.52
CA PRO A 433 13.65 -0.19 -19.15
C PRO A 433 12.23 0.27 -18.80
N ASP A 434 12.10 1.16 -17.81
CA ASP A 434 10.81 1.69 -17.30
C ASP A 434 9.88 2.23 -18.40
N MET A 435 10.44 2.84 -19.45
CA MET A 435 9.68 3.42 -20.56
C MET A 435 8.80 2.39 -21.30
N ILE A 436 9.22 1.12 -21.32
CA ILE A 436 8.52 0.05 -22.05
C ILE A 436 8.00 -1.07 -21.12
N ASP A 437 8.34 -1.05 -19.83
CA ASP A 437 7.97 -2.07 -18.84
C ASP A 437 6.47 -2.36 -18.81
N LEU A 438 5.64 -1.30 -18.86
CA LEU A 438 4.19 -1.40 -18.81
C LEU A 438 3.60 -2.27 -19.94
N ILE A 439 4.30 -2.40 -21.07
CA ILE A 439 3.84 -3.15 -22.24
C ILE A 439 4.61 -4.47 -22.35
N VAL A 440 5.94 -4.41 -22.33
CA VAL A 440 6.80 -5.54 -22.65
C VAL A 440 6.79 -6.59 -21.54
N THR A 441 6.84 -6.17 -20.28
CA THR A 441 6.89 -7.11 -19.15
C THR A 441 5.62 -7.95 -19.04
N PRO A 442 4.39 -7.38 -19.05
CA PRO A 442 3.17 -8.18 -19.08
C PRO A 442 3.06 -9.06 -20.31
N PHE A 443 3.41 -8.54 -21.50
CA PHE A 443 3.35 -9.30 -22.76
C PHE A 443 4.24 -10.53 -22.72
N LEU A 444 5.52 -10.38 -22.36
CA LEU A 444 6.45 -11.50 -22.26
C LEU A 444 6.06 -12.47 -21.16
N THR A 445 5.59 -11.96 -20.00
CA THR A 445 5.13 -12.81 -18.90
C THR A 445 4.00 -13.73 -19.37
N LEU A 446 2.99 -13.18 -20.05
CA LEU A 446 1.84 -13.95 -20.56
C LEU A 446 2.17 -14.87 -21.74
N THR A 447 3.18 -14.54 -22.54
CA THR A 447 3.53 -15.34 -23.73
C THR A 447 4.41 -16.53 -23.37
N VAL A 448 5.31 -16.36 -22.41
CA VAL A 448 6.29 -17.39 -22.02
C VAL A 448 5.75 -18.30 -20.92
N SER A 449 4.93 -17.76 -20.00
CA SER A 449 4.28 -18.55 -18.95
C SER A 449 3.02 -19.19 -19.52
#